data_AF-A0A0F9RY69-F1
#
_entry.id   AF-A0A0F9RY69-F1
#
_cell.length_a   1.000
_cell.length_b   1.000
_cell.length_c   1.000
_cell.angle_alpha   90.00
_cell.angle_beta   90.00
_cell.angle_gamma   90.00
#
_symmetry.space_group_name_H-M   'P 1'
#
loop_
_entity.id
_entity.type
_entity.pdbx_description
1 polymer ?
#
loop_
_entity_poly.entity_id
_entity_poly.type
_entity_poly.pdbx_seq_one_letter_code
_entity_poly.pdbx_strand_id
1 'polypeptide(L)'
;MTKISPMQRSLKLLRENGYTCWITEYWNPWSKTKSDLFSFIDIIAIKKNETIGVQTTTQAHQAERVKKILGSKYYPIVKSAKWRVVVHGWRKLKTGWACKIVEL
;
A
#
# COMPACT_ATOMS: atom_id res chain seq x y z
N MET A 1 -18.02 -2.20 16.89
CA MET A 1 -17.74 -1.87 15.47
C MET A 1 -16.24 -1.90 15.24
N THR A 2 -15.76 -2.79 14.39
CA THR A 2 -14.33 -2.91 14.03
C THR A 2 -13.86 -1.63 13.33
N LYS A 3 -12.78 -1.03 13.85
CA LYS A 3 -12.17 0.17 13.27
C LYS A 3 -11.62 -0.17 11.89
N ILE A 4 -12.24 0.34 10.83
CA ILE A 4 -11.78 0.09 9.44
C ILE A 4 -10.36 0.62 9.27
N SER A 5 -9.43 -0.27 8.95
CA SER A 5 -8.00 0.05 8.82
C SER A 5 -7.69 0.79 7.50
N PRO A 6 -6.56 1.52 7.40
CA PRO A 6 -6.08 2.10 6.14
C PRO A 6 -6.00 1.06 5.01
N MET A 7 -5.54 -0.16 5.31
CA MET A 7 -5.49 -1.26 4.34
C MET A 7 -6.88 -1.62 3.80
N GLN A 8 -7.88 -1.79 4.67
CA GLN A 8 -9.25 -2.09 4.25
C GLN A 8 -9.85 -0.97 3.38
N ARG A 9 -9.53 0.29 3.67
CA ARG A 9 -9.95 1.44 2.84
C ARG A 9 -9.29 1.42 1.47
N SER A 10 -7.99 1.12 1.41
CA SER A 10 -7.26 0.96 0.15
C SER A 10 -7.82 -0.18 -0.68
N LEU A 11 -8.13 -1.34 -0.10
CA LEU A 11 -8.76 -2.45 -0.80
C LEU A 11 -10.10 -2.04 -1.42
N LYS A 12 -10.94 -1.32 -0.67
CA LYS A 12 -12.22 -0.81 -1.18
C LYS A 12 -11.98 0.12 -2.37
N LEU A 13 -11.12 1.13 -2.21
CA LEU A 13 -10.80 2.10 -3.26
C LEU A 13 -10.25 1.40 -4.52
N LEU A 14 -9.30 0.48 -4.38
CA LEU A 14 -8.70 -0.23 -5.51
C LEU A 14 -9.72 -1.10 -6.24
N ARG A 15 -10.58 -1.81 -5.50
CA ARG A 15 -11.65 -2.62 -6.11
C ARG A 15 -12.68 -1.76 -6.85
N GLU A 16 -13.06 -0.62 -6.28
CA GLU A 16 -13.94 0.36 -6.96
C GLU A 16 -13.31 0.92 -8.24
N ASN A 17 -11.98 1.00 -8.30
CA ASN A 17 -11.22 1.39 -9.50
C ASN A 17 -10.92 0.22 -10.46
N GLY A 18 -11.54 -0.94 -10.26
CA GLY A 18 -11.45 -2.08 -11.19
C GLY A 18 -10.17 -2.92 -11.05
N TYR A 19 -9.44 -2.83 -9.94
CA TYR A 19 -8.28 -3.69 -9.70
C TYR A 19 -8.64 -5.00 -9.02
N THR A 20 -8.00 -6.09 -9.46
CA THR A 20 -7.90 -7.33 -8.71
C THR A 20 -6.81 -7.17 -7.65
N CYS A 21 -7.17 -7.28 -6.37
CA CYS A 21 -6.27 -6.96 -5.25
C CYS A 21 -5.96 -8.19 -4.41
N TRP A 22 -4.70 -8.30 -3.94
CA TRP A 22 -4.25 -9.31 -2.99
C TRP A 22 -3.48 -8.66 -1.84
N ILE A 23 -3.76 -9.11 -0.62
CA ILE A 23 -3.05 -8.64 0.58
C ILE A 23 -1.74 -9.43 0.69
N THR A 24 -0.62 -8.72 0.74
CA THR A 24 0.72 -9.30 0.87
C THR A 24 1.26 -9.21 2.29
N GLU A 25 0.63 -8.40 3.14
CA GLU A 25 0.96 -8.29 4.55
C GLU A 25 0.36 -9.47 5.35
N TYR A 26 1.21 -10.23 6.05
CA TYR A 26 0.78 -11.30 6.95
C TYR A 26 1.64 -11.37 8.21
N TRP A 27 1.06 -11.88 9.29
CA TRP A 27 1.80 -12.18 10.52
C TRP A 27 2.42 -13.56 10.41
N ASN A 28 3.74 -13.65 10.54
CA ASN A 28 4.45 -14.92 10.61
C ASN A 28 4.59 -15.33 12.09
N PRO A 29 3.94 -16.43 12.53
CA PRO A 29 3.98 -16.86 13.92
C PRO A 29 5.33 -17.43 14.36
N TRP A 30 6.12 -17.98 13.43
CA TRP A 30 7.42 -18.58 13.72
C TRP A 30 8.49 -17.52 13.95
N SER A 31 8.57 -16.51 13.08
CA SER A 31 9.48 -15.38 13.27
C SER A 31 8.94 -14.33 14.23
N LYS A 32 7.65 -14.40 14.58
CA LYS A 32 6.92 -13.38 15.37
C LYS A 32 7.10 -11.98 14.77
N THR A 33 7.09 -11.90 13.45
CA THR A 33 7.21 -10.64 12.72
C THR A 33 6.08 -10.50 11.71
N LYS A 34 5.72 -9.25 11.43
CA LYS A 34 4.86 -8.93 10.30
C LYS A 34 5.73 -8.87 9.06
N SER A 35 5.33 -9.61 8.03
CA SER A 35 6.00 -9.60 6.74
C SER A 35 5.07 -9.01 5.70
N ASP A 36 5.63 -8.19 4.82
CA ASP A 36 4.96 -7.64 3.65
C ASP A 36 5.87 -7.87 2.43
N LEU A 37 5.34 -7.68 1.21
CA LEU A 37 6.10 -7.97 -0.01
C LEU A 37 7.18 -6.89 -0.21
N PHE A 38 8.43 -7.32 -0.38
CA PHE A 38 9.60 -6.44 -0.54
C PHE A 38 9.82 -5.42 0.59
N SER A 39 9.24 -5.65 1.78
CA SER A 39 9.35 -4.78 2.96
C SER A 39 8.70 -3.38 2.81
N PHE A 40 7.88 -3.19 1.77
CA PHE A 40 7.06 -2.00 1.59
C PHE A 40 5.73 -2.16 0.81
N ILE A 41 5.34 -3.37 0.40
CA ILE A 41 4.09 -3.58 -0.35
C ILE A 41 3.11 -4.35 0.54
N ASP A 42 2.08 -3.66 1.01
CA ASP A 42 1.01 -4.23 1.83
C ASP A 42 -0.06 -4.92 0.97
N ILE A 43 -0.32 -4.35 -0.21
CA ILE A 43 -1.30 -4.82 -1.19
C ILE A 43 -0.66 -4.81 -2.56
N ILE A 44 -0.83 -5.89 -3.32
CA ILE A 44 -0.62 -5.88 -4.77
C ILE A 44 -1.97 -5.76 -5.47
N ALA A 45 -2.04 -4.89 -6.48
CA ALA A 45 -3.24 -4.66 -7.26
C ALA A 45 -2.90 -4.74 -8.75
N ILE A 46 -3.68 -5.51 -9.51
CA ILE A 46 -3.47 -5.72 -10.94
C ILE A 46 -4.73 -5.39 -11.73
N LYS A 47 -4.54 -4.82 -12.92
CA LYS A 47 -5.56 -4.70 -13.95
C LYS A 47 -4.89 -4.82 -15.32
N LYS A 48 -5.68 -4.71 -16.42
CA LYS A 48 -5.13 -4.82 -17.79
C LYS A 48 -3.91 -3.90 -17.97
N ASN A 49 -2.77 -4.52 -18.27
CA ASN A 49 -1.47 -3.87 -18.52
C ASN A 49 -0.89 -3.07 -17.35
N GLU A 50 -1.31 -3.34 -16.12
CA GLU A 50 -0.88 -2.56 -14.97
C GLU A 50 -0.75 -3.42 -13.71
N THR A 51 0.40 -3.31 -13.05
CA THR A 51 0.67 -3.89 -11.73
C THR A 51 1.08 -2.79 -10.78
N ILE A 52 0.43 -2.73 -9.62
CA ILE A 52 0.65 -1.69 -8.62
C ILE A 52 0.99 -2.33 -7.27
N GLY A 53 2.14 -1.95 -6.71
CA GLY A 53 2.46 -2.16 -5.31
C GLY A 53 1.95 -1.00 -4.47
N VAL A 54 1.13 -1.29 -3.45
CA VAL A 54 0.50 -0.28 -2.61
C VAL A 54 1.00 -0.42 -1.18
N GLN A 55 1.60 0.64 -0.65
CA GLN A 55 1.81 0.82 0.79
C GLN A 55 0.64 1.61 1.37
N THR A 56 0.08 1.15 2.47
CA THR A 56 -1.03 1.79 3.17
C THR A 56 -0.58 2.33 4.50
N THR A 57 -0.95 3.58 4.78
CA THR A 57 -0.60 4.24 6.03
C THR A 57 -1.58 5.36 6.34
N THR A 58 -1.47 5.98 7.52
CA THR A 58 -2.13 7.26 7.76
C THR A 58 -1.38 8.36 7.02
N GLN A 59 -2.09 9.44 6.66
CA GLN A 59 -1.48 10.56 5.96
C GLN A 59 -0.32 11.20 6.75
N ALA A 60 -0.37 11.16 8.09
CA ALA A 60 0.71 11.67 8.96
C ALA A 60 2.05 10.95 8.76
N HIS A 61 2.04 9.64 8.48
CA HIS A 61 3.25 8.84 8.25
C HIS A 61 3.58 8.63 6.77
N GLN A 62 2.83 9.25 5.85
CA GLN A 62 3.02 9.03 4.42
C GLN A 62 4.43 9.39 3.94
N ALA A 63 4.96 10.53 4.36
CA ALA A 63 6.30 10.97 3.97
C ALA A 63 7.42 10.03 4.48
N GLU A 64 7.25 9.48 5.68
CA GLU A 64 8.17 8.52 6.27
C GLU A 64 8.19 7.21 5.45
N ARG A 65 7.01 6.71 5.05
CA ARG A 65 6.90 5.52 4.19
C ARG A 65 7.52 5.74 2.81
N VAL A 66 7.30 6.92 2.21
CA VAL A 66 7.94 7.29 0.94
C VAL A 66 9.47 7.25 1.07
N LYS A 67 10.03 7.88 2.11
CA LYS A 67 11.48 7.84 2.36
C LYS A 67 12.00 6.41 2.55
N LYS A 68 11.28 5.57 3.31
CA LYS A 68 11.63 4.16 3.52
C LYS A 68 11.65 3.37 2.21
N ILE A 69 10.68 3.60 1.32
CA ILE A 69 10.60 2.92 0.02
C ILE A 69 11.75 3.36 -0.88
N LEU A 70 11.98 4.66 -1.01
CA LEU A 70 13.05 5.21 -1.85
C LEU A 70 14.44 4.74 -1.39
N GLY A 71 14.63 4.48 -0.09
CA GLY A 71 15.86 3.89 0.45
C GLY A 71 15.95 2.36 0.37
N SER A 72 14.92 1.66 -0.14
CA SER A 72 14.91 0.20 -0.24
C SER A 72 15.71 -0.30 -1.43
N LYS A 73 16.53 -1.33 -1.21
CA LYS A 73 17.23 -2.04 -2.29
C LYS A 73 16.28 -2.71 -3.31
N TYR A 74 15.04 -2.99 -2.91
CA TYR A 74 14.05 -3.65 -3.79
C TYR A 74 13.29 -2.65 -4.66
N TYR A 75 13.18 -1.39 -4.24
CA TYR A 75 12.45 -0.36 -5.01
C TYR A 75 12.95 -0.19 -6.46
N PRO A 76 14.27 -0.05 -6.74
CA PRO A 76 14.74 0.06 -8.12
C PRO A 76 14.43 -1.19 -8.95
N ILE A 77 14.44 -2.38 -8.34
CA ILE A 77 14.11 -3.65 -9.02
C ILE A 77 12.63 -3.68 -9.39
N VAL A 78 11.73 -3.34 -8.46
CA VAL A 78 10.29 -3.25 -8.69
C VAL A 78 9.97 -2.23 -9.79
N LYS A 79 10.62 -1.07 -9.76
CA LYS A 79 10.47 -0.04 -10.81
C LYS A 79 10.97 -0.52 -12.17
N SER A 80 12.11 -1.23 -12.22
CA SER A 80 12.64 -1.82 -13.46
C SER A 80 11.72 -2.90 -14.05
N ALA A 81 10.97 -3.61 -13.20
CA ALA A 81 9.93 -4.54 -13.60
C ALA A 81 8.64 -3.86 -14.12
N LYS A 82 8.65 -2.52 -14.24
CA LYS A 82 7.53 -1.68 -14.71
C LYS A 82 6.30 -1.71 -13.78
N TRP A 83 6.49 -2.02 -12.51
CA TRP A 83 5.43 -1.91 -11.53
C TRP A 83 5.29 -0.45 -11.11
N ARG A 84 4.05 0.01 -10.95
CA ARG A 84 3.77 1.27 -10.26
C ARG A 84 3.88 1.05 -8.76
N VAL A 85 4.43 2.00 -8.04
CA VAL A 85 4.47 1.96 -6.57
C VAL A 85 3.80 3.21 -6.04
N VAL A 86 2.77 3.01 -5.22
CA VAL A 86 2.00 4.11 -4.65
C VAL A 86 1.86 3.97 -3.14
N VAL A 87 1.85 5.10 -2.46
CA VAL A 87 1.62 5.19 -1.02
C VAL A 87 0.26 5.83 -0.78
N HIS A 88 -0.68 5.07 -0.23
CA HIS A 88 -1.99 5.53 0.19
C HIS A 88 -1.94 6.07 1.62
N GLY A 89 -2.03 7.39 1.76
CA GLY A 89 -2.11 8.10 3.03
C GLY A 89 -3.56 8.45 3.38
N TRP A 90 -4.14 7.75 4.35
CA TRP A 90 -5.52 7.98 4.78
C TRP A 90 -5.62 8.98 5.93
N ARG A 91 -6.58 9.89 5.87
CA ARG A 91 -6.97 10.76 7.00
C ARG A 91 -8.48 10.76 7.19
N LYS A 92 -8.90 10.96 8.44
CA LYS A 92 -10.30 11.22 8.79
C LYS A 92 -10.57 12.72 8.66
N LEU A 93 -11.65 13.06 7.98
CA LEU A 93 -12.19 14.40 7.82
C LEU A 93 -13.55 14.50 8.53
N LYS A 94 -14.08 15.72 8.65
CA LYS A 94 -15.45 15.94 9.14
C LYS A 94 -16.49 15.26 8.23
N THR A 95 -16.25 15.25 6.92
CA THR A 95 -17.16 14.70 5.89
C THR A 95 -16.94 13.22 5.59
N GLY A 96 -15.94 12.56 6.20
CA GLY A 96 -15.64 11.17 5.90
C GLY A 96 -14.14 10.86 5.92
N TRP A 97 -13.67 10.10 4.94
CA TRP A 97 -12.27 9.72 4.82
C TRP A 97 -11.73 10.12 3.47
N ALA A 98 -10.51 10.65 3.47
CA ALA A 98 -9.80 11.00 2.24
C ALA A 98 -8.51 10.20 2.14
N CYS A 99 -8.19 9.76 0.92
CA CYS A 99 -6.91 9.15 0.58
C CYS A 99 -6.08 10.16 -0.21
N LYS A 100 -4.89 10.47 0.29
CA LYS A 100 -3.85 11.12 -0.50
C LYS A 100 -2.99 10.03 -1.12
N ILE A 101 -2.88 9.99 -2.45
CA ILE A 101 -2.03 9.04 -3.17
C ILE A 101 -0.72 9.76 -3.54
N VAL A 102 0.42 9.14 -3.25
CA VAL A 102 1.74 9.59 -3.71
C VAL A 102 2.34 8.45 -4.54
N GLU A 103 2.68 8.74 -5.78
CA GLU A 103 3.37 7.82 -6.69
C GLU A 103 4.88 8.09 -6.68
N LEU A 104 5.68 7.04 -6.85
CA LEU A 104 7.15 7.06 -6.73
C LEU A 104 7.89 6.84 -8.05
#